data_AF-A0A927QUN1-F1
#
_entry.id   AF-A0A927QUN1-F1
#
_cell.length_a   1.000
_cell.length_b   1.000
_cell.length_c   1.000
_cell.angle_alpha   90.00
_cell.angle_beta   90.00
_cell.angle_gamma   90.00
#
_symmetry.space_group_name_H-M   'P 1'
#
loop_
_entity.id
_entity.type
_entity.pdbx_description
1 polymer ?
#
loop_
_entity_poly.entity_id
_entity_poly.type
_entity_poly.pdbx_seq_one_letter_code
_entity_poly.pdbx_strand_id
1 'polypeptide(L)'
;MLPKIEVTDVLRVINRSLNRTDEKLHKKEWDIKLPKFNNSNFIQTKDEYHLSDFLNYHDEDFVRNVYRGLLKRNPDPQGMEYYLEQLRSGKLSKIEILGRVKFSKEAKRNKIKVKGITLPFLSNNLYKIPIVGYLLKLVISIIKLPKIIKNLNQYEMFINYRYTEQTKKLDILTQELEHHFLNVNNSLNDFQNHINNLLVDSKKQYDIDDIKQKLQQIDEIKDELLQLNDVKNNMTPIGEFRAKIAEFETINEKLDGHYSKLIIENEKLRRDFNDFKLNTFQEFKGFNSTIERINDANSVINSINKQIKDNKLNIIEIQRRLNFFLEETRKRLPAPLDETQMRTLVDNEVQFTDSMYVSFEDQFRGTREDIKGRLEVYLPYVNSVRERTGDNSAIDIGCGRGEWLELLGENGFNAVGVDMNKAMIDSCTEMGLNANLCDGIEYLRSQRNGSISVITGFHIIEHLPINKLLTLFDEAFRVLKPGGMIIFETPNPESIWVGAFTFRGDPTHVNPLVPDTVKFLVEQRGYIKPEILRLHKREEPEYTGQKYVDEIIYKFNMEQDFSIIAYKA
;
A
#
# COMPACT_ATOMS: atom_id res chain seq x y z
N MET A 1 51.79 -26.53 -4.91
CA MET A 1 50.75 -26.41 -5.95
C MET A 1 49.55 -27.25 -5.54
N LEU A 2 48.45 -26.61 -5.17
CA LEU A 2 47.17 -27.23 -4.82
C LEU A 2 46.08 -26.71 -5.79
N PRO A 3 45.09 -27.53 -6.17
CA PRO A 3 44.17 -27.20 -7.25
C PRO A 3 43.14 -26.14 -6.80
N LYS A 4 42.90 -25.15 -7.67
CA LYS A 4 41.74 -24.26 -7.57
C LYS A 4 40.47 -25.08 -7.82
N ILE A 5 39.69 -25.31 -6.77
CA ILE A 5 38.30 -25.78 -6.92
C ILE A 5 37.44 -24.52 -6.99
N GLU A 6 36.90 -24.23 -8.17
CA GLU A 6 36.02 -23.07 -8.37
C GLU A 6 34.64 -23.30 -7.74
N VAL A 7 34.08 -22.22 -7.19
CA VAL A 7 32.75 -22.14 -6.54
C VAL A 7 31.60 -22.64 -7.45
N THR A 8 31.86 -22.75 -8.75
CA THR A 8 30.93 -23.21 -9.79
C THR A 8 30.55 -24.70 -9.67
N ASP A 9 31.41 -25.57 -9.15
CA ASP A 9 31.12 -27.01 -9.02
C ASP A 9 30.16 -27.33 -7.87
N VAL A 10 30.11 -26.47 -6.84
CA VAL A 10 29.20 -26.60 -5.70
C VAL A 10 27.76 -26.21 -6.07
N LEU A 11 27.60 -25.17 -6.90
CA LEU A 11 26.29 -24.73 -7.39
C LEU A 11 25.61 -25.77 -8.31
N ARG A 12 26.41 -26.56 -9.04
CA ARG A 12 25.90 -27.58 -9.98
C ARG A 12 25.28 -28.79 -9.28
N VAL A 13 25.70 -29.09 -8.04
CA VAL A 13 25.14 -30.18 -7.21
C VAL A 13 23.84 -29.74 -6.51
N ILE A 14 23.75 -28.47 -6.12
CA ILE A 14 22.58 -27.89 -5.44
C ILE A 14 21.35 -27.88 -6.38
N ASN A 15 21.55 -27.59 -7.66
CA ASN A 15 20.44 -27.47 -8.61
C ASN A 15 19.79 -28.82 -8.99
N ARG A 16 20.40 -29.96 -8.65
CA ARG A 16 19.87 -31.30 -8.97
C ARG A 16 18.96 -31.90 -7.89
N SER A 17 18.95 -31.37 -6.66
CA SER A 17 18.17 -31.95 -5.55
C SER A 17 16.87 -31.21 -5.20
N LEU A 18 16.57 -30.06 -5.83
CA LEU A 18 15.37 -29.26 -5.56
C LEU A 18 14.07 -29.81 -6.17
N ASN A 19 14.12 -30.90 -6.92
CA ASN A 19 12.93 -31.55 -7.47
C ASN A 19 12.57 -32.81 -6.69
N ARG A 20 11.95 -32.67 -5.50
CA ARG A 20 11.09 -33.73 -4.92
C ARG A 20 10.29 -33.28 -3.68
N THR A 21 8.98 -33.46 -3.84
CA THR A 21 7.96 -33.88 -2.85
C THR A 21 7.37 -32.89 -1.85
N ASP A 22 6.17 -32.41 -2.21
CA ASP A 22 4.88 -32.61 -1.51
C ASP A 22 4.87 -33.62 -0.34
N GLU A 23 4.27 -33.25 0.80
CA GLU A 23 2.95 -33.72 1.26
C GLU A 23 2.72 -33.44 2.76
N LYS A 24 1.49 -33.00 3.08
CA LYS A 24 0.76 -33.13 4.36
C LYS A 24 1.21 -32.24 5.54
N LEU A 25 0.25 -31.46 6.06
CA LEU A 25 -0.18 -31.57 7.46
C LEU A 25 -1.50 -30.81 7.72
N HIS A 26 -2.51 -31.60 8.10
CA HIS A 26 -3.83 -31.17 8.53
C HIS A 26 -3.90 -31.01 10.06
N LYS A 27 -4.75 -30.07 10.48
CA LYS A 27 -5.66 -30.06 11.66
C LYS A 27 -5.11 -29.83 13.07
N LYS A 28 -5.61 -28.73 13.67
CA LYS A 28 -6.20 -28.72 15.02
C LYS A 28 -7.31 -27.65 15.09
N GLU A 29 -8.55 -28.09 15.31
CA GLU A 29 -9.78 -27.27 15.39
C GLU A 29 -9.97 -26.73 16.82
N TRP A 30 -10.45 -25.48 16.93
CA TRP A 30 -10.99 -24.90 18.17
C TRP A 30 -12.44 -24.47 17.96
N ASP A 31 -13.28 -24.79 18.94
CA ASP A 31 -14.73 -24.89 18.90
C ASP A 31 -15.42 -23.50 19.04
N ILE A 32 -15.48 -22.75 17.94
CA ILE A 32 -16.38 -21.60 17.81
C ILE A 32 -17.57 -22.07 16.98
N LYS A 33 -18.79 -22.00 17.54
CA LYS A 33 -20.04 -22.32 16.81
C LYS A 33 -20.35 -21.26 15.73
N LEU A 34 -19.58 -21.31 14.66
CA LEU A 34 -19.90 -20.76 13.35
C LEU A 34 -21.11 -21.52 12.76
N PRO A 35 -21.88 -20.94 11.82
CA PRO A 35 -22.80 -21.72 11.01
C PRO A 35 -22.02 -22.86 10.35
N LYS A 36 -22.37 -24.11 10.68
CA LYS A 36 -21.73 -25.30 10.12
C LYS A 36 -21.92 -25.29 8.61
N PHE A 37 -20.88 -24.91 7.86
CA PHE A 37 -20.78 -25.31 6.46
C PHE A 37 -20.52 -26.81 6.47
N ASN A 38 -21.59 -27.56 6.20
CA ASN A 38 -21.51 -29.00 6.14
C ASN A 38 -20.62 -29.38 4.95
N ASN A 39 -19.36 -29.77 5.22
CA ASN A 39 -18.45 -30.39 4.25
C ASN A 39 -18.92 -31.78 3.77
N SER A 40 -20.13 -32.21 4.13
CA SER A 40 -20.79 -33.30 3.44
C SER A 40 -21.32 -32.75 2.11
N ASN A 41 -20.62 -33.04 1.00
CA ASN A 41 -21.02 -32.67 -0.37
C ASN A 41 -22.47 -33.08 -0.73
N PHE A 42 -23.08 -33.98 0.05
CA PHE A 42 -24.40 -34.53 -0.23
C PHE A 42 -25.35 -34.48 0.97
N ILE A 43 -26.58 -34.04 0.73
CA ILE A 43 -27.68 -34.11 1.68
C ILE A 43 -28.06 -35.58 1.90
N GLN A 44 -28.27 -35.96 3.17
CA GLN A 44 -28.77 -37.30 3.49
C GLN A 44 -30.22 -37.45 2.98
N THR A 45 -30.54 -38.60 2.39
CA THR A 45 -31.90 -38.94 1.94
C THR A 45 -32.82 -39.12 3.15
N LYS A 46 -33.86 -38.29 3.22
CA LYS A 46 -34.91 -38.29 4.26
C LYS A 46 -36.26 -38.15 3.56
N ASP A 47 -37.32 -38.61 4.21
CA ASP A 47 -38.69 -38.42 3.69
C ASP A 47 -39.30 -37.06 4.10
N GLU A 48 -38.63 -36.36 5.02
CA GLU A 48 -38.98 -35.02 5.46
C GLU A 48 -37.74 -34.13 5.61
N TYR A 49 -37.83 -32.91 5.10
CA TYR A 49 -36.79 -31.88 5.15
C TYR A 49 -37.35 -30.54 5.64
N HIS A 50 -36.46 -29.68 6.15
CA HIS A 50 -36.74 -28.27 6.38
C HIS A 50 -36.11 -27.41 5.28
N LEU A 51 -36.68 -26.23 5.00
CA LEU A 51 -36.15 -25.30 4.00
C LEU A 51 -34.66 -24.98 4.24
N SER A 52 -34.26 -24.82 5.51
CA SER A 52 -32.86 -24.56 5.90
C SER A 52 -31.89 -25.67 5.48
N ASP A 53 -32.36 -26.92 5.35
CA ASP A 53 -31.49 -28.07 5.01
C ASP A 53 -30.90 -27.94 3.61
N PHE A 54 -31.60 -27.25 2.70
CA PHE A 54 -31.14 -27.01 1.34
C PHE A 54 -30.41 -25.68 1.18
N LEU A 55 -30.76 -24.65 1.97
CA LEU A 55 -30.20 -23.30 1.81
C LEU A 55 -28.73 -23.18 2.20
N ASN A 56 -28.20 -24.15 2.96
CA ASN A 56 -26.79 -24.22 3.36
C ASN A 56 -25.84 -24.59 2.20
N TYR A 57 -26.37 -25.14 1.11
CA TYR A 57 -25.58 -25.51 -0.07
C TYR A 57 -25.58 -24.37 -1.10
N HIS A 58 -24.50 -24.23 -1.88
CA HIS A 58 -24.33 -23.16 -2.86
C HIS A 58 -24.05 -23.72 -4.26
N ASP A 59 -24.38 -22.91 -5.28
CA ASP A 59 -24.04 -23.17 -6.69
C ASP A 59 -24.38 -24.60 -7.17
N GLU A 60 -23.42 -25.33 -7.71
CA GLU A 60 -23.63 -26.69 -8.24
C GLU A 60 -24.11 -27.68 -7.17
N ASP A 61 -23.53 -27.61 -5.96
CA ASP A 61 -23.91 -28.47 -4.83
C ASP A 61 -25.34 -28.21 -4.38
N PHE A 62 -25.80 -26.97 -4.48
CA PHE A 62 -27.20 -26.64 -4.21
C PHE A 62 -28.13 -27.38 -5.18
N VAL A 63 -27.91 -27.25 -6.49
CA VAL A 63 -28.76 -27.89 -7.51
C VAL A 63 -28.73 -29.41 -7.37
N ARG A 64 -27.54 -29.97 -7.16
CA ARG A 64 -27.35 -31.41 -6.98
C ARG A 64 -28.08 -31.95 -5.76
N ASN A 65 -28.03 -31.23 -4.64
CA ASN A 65 -28.70 -31.63 -3.40
C ASN A 65 -30.22 -31.44 -3.46
N VAL A 66 -30.72 -30.45 -4.20
CA VAL A 66 -32.15 -30.31 -4.50
C VAL A 66 -32.67 -31.54 -5.25
N TYR A 67 -31.96 -31.98 -6.30
CA TYR A 67 -32.34 -33.16 -7.09
C TYR A 67 -32.24 -34.45 -6.27
N ARG A 68 -31.15 -34.66 -5.53
CA ARG A 68 -30.99 -35.86 -4.69
C ARG A 68 -32.02 -35.91 -3.56
N GLY A 69 -32.23 -34.78 -2.89
CA GLY A 69 -33.17 -34.69 -1.77
C GLY A 69 -34.62 -34.85 -2.20
N LEU A 70 -35.04 -34.27 -3.33
CA LEU A 70 -36.46 -34.22 -3.74
C LEU A 70 -36.84 -35.20 -4.85
N LEU A 71 -35.91 -35.53 -5.75
CA LEU A 71 -36.15 -36.45 -6.86
C LEU A 71 -35.51 -37.83 -6.64
N LYS A 72 -34.71 -38.00 -5.58
CA LYS A 72 -33.99 -39.24 -5.25
C LYS A 72 -33.07 -39.71 -6.40
N ARG A 73 -32.58 -38.79 -7.23
CA ARG A 73 -31.63 -39.03 -8.34
C ARG A 73 -30.65 -37.88 -8.52
N ASN A 74 -29.61 -38.09 -9.33
CA ASN A 74 -28.76 -37.00 -9.81
C ASN A 74 -29.48 -36.15 -10.87
N PRO A 75 -29.14 -34.86 -10.99
CA PRO A 75 -29.59 -34.04 -12.11
C PRO A 75 -29.03 -34.59 -13.41
N ASP A 76 -29.87 -34.61 -14.44
CA ASP A 76 -29.45 -34.80 -15.82
C ASP A 76 -28.65 -33.57 -16.31
N PRO A 77 -27.75 -33.72 -17.31
CA PRO A 77 -26.88 -32.62 -17.75
C PRO A 77 -27.65 -31.35 -18.13
N GLN A 78 -28.78 -31.51 -18.84
CA GLN A 78 -29.64 -30.39 -19.25
C GLN A 78 -30.31 -29.70 -18.05
N GLY A 79 -30.86 -30.46 -17.10
CA GLY A 79 -31.46 -29.92 -15.89
C GLY A 79 -30.45 -29.25 -14.96
N MET A 80 -29.23 -29.78 -14.89
CA MET A 80 -28.13 -29.18 -14.14
C MET A 80 -27.76 -27.82 -14.74
N GLU A 81 -27.46 -27.79 -16.04
CA GLU A 81 -27.05 -26.59 -16.75
C GLU A 81 -28.13 -25.50 -16.68
N TYR A 82 -29.40 -25.86 -16.92
CA TYR A 82 -30.52 -24.94 -16.84
C TYR A 82 -30.64 -24.27 -15.47
N TYR A 83 -30.72 -25.05 -14.38
CA TYR A 83 -30.91 -24.45 -13.05
C TYR A 83 -29.67 -23.71 -12.54
N LEU A 84 -28.47 -24.15 -12.94
CA LEU A 84 -27.23 -23.47 -12.61
C LEU A 84 -27.12 -22.12 -13.32
N GLU A 85 -27.46 -22.05 -14.61
CA GLU A 85 -27.51 -20.81 -15.38
C GLU A 85 -28.56 -19.84 -14.80
N GLN A 86 -29.76 -20.32 -14.47
CA GLN A 86 -30.80 -19.48 -13.86
C GLN A 86 -30.44 -18.98 -12.46
N LEU A 87 -29.68 -19.78 -11.69
CA LEU A 87 -29.20 -19.39 -10.36
C LEU A 87 -28.08 -18.33 -10.46
N ARG A 88 -27.10 -18.55 -11.35
CA ARG A 88 -25.95 -17.65 -11.54
C ARG A 88 -26.34 -16.33 -12.21
N SER A 89 -27.30 -16.36 -13.14
CA SER A 89 -27.87 -15.16 -13.75
C SER A 89 -28.82 -14.39 -12.83
N GLY A 90 -29.16 -14.94 -11.65
CA GLY A 90 -30.09 -14.33 -10.69
C GLY A 90 -31.55 -14.34 -11.13
N LYS A 91 -31.89 -14.96 -12.28
CA LYS A 91 -33.26 -15.09 -12.78
C LYS A 91 -34.14 -15.93 -11.85
N LEU A 92 -33.56 -16.91 -11.16
CA LEU A 92 -34.23 -17.71 -10.13
C LEU A 92 -33.43 -17.75 -8.84
N SER A 93 -34.08 -17.44 -7.72
CA SER A 93 -33.54 -17.65 -6.38
C SER A 93 -33.48 -19.13 -5.99
N LYS A 94 -32.65 -19.47 -5.01
CA LYS A 94 -32.59 -20.84 -4.43
C LYS A 94 -33.97 -21.36 -4.00
N ILE A 95 -34.79 -20.49 -3.40
CA ILE A 95 -36.15 -20.85 -2.95
C ILE A 95 -37.06 -21.19 -4.13
N GLU A 96 -36.93 -20.47 -5.26
CA GLU A 96 -37.71 -20.75 -6.47
C GLU A 96 -37.30 -22.06 -7.13
N ILE A 97 -36.00 -22.33 -7.23
CA ILE A 97 -35.49 -23.58 -7.79
C ILE A 97 -35.98 -24.77 -6.95
N LEU A 98 -35.80 -24.68 -5.62
CA LEU A 98 -36.26 -25.71 -4.69
C LEU A 98 -37.78 -25.92 -4.79
N GLY A 99 -38.55 -24.84 -4.89
CA GLY A 99 -40.01 -24.91 -5.03
C GLY A 99 -40.46 -25.52 -6.36
N ARG A 100 -39.86 -25.11 -7.50
CA ARG A 100 -40.16 -25.67 -8.83
C ARG A 100 -39.91 -27.17 -8.87
N VAL A 101 -38.78 -27.61 -8.32
CA VAL A 101 -38.46 -29.05 -8.22
C VAL A 101 -39.44 -29.75 -7.27
N LYS A 102 -39.73 -29.18 -6.09
CA LYS A 102 -40.64 -29.77 -5.10
C LYS A 102 -42.07 -29.98 -5.60
N PHE A 103 -42.58 -29.04 -6.39
CA PHE A 103 -43.95 -29.08 -6.90
C PHE A 103 -44.07 -29.75 -8.29
N SER A 104 -42.95 -30.22 -8.84
CA SER A 104 -42.92 -30.98 -10.09
C SER A 104 -43.73 -32.28 -10.00
N LYS A 105 -44.20 -32.78 -11.15
CA LYS A 105 -44.91 -34.07 -11.24
C LYS A 105 -44.04 -35.23 -10.75
N GLU A 106 -42.73 -35.15 -10.95
CA GLU A 106 -41.74 -36.14 -10.54
C GLU A 106 -41.57 -36.18 -9.00
N ALA A 107 -41.31 -35.03 -8.36
CA ALA A 107 -41.17 -34.96 -6.90
C ALA A 107 -42.43 -35.36 -6.14
N LYS A 108 -43.62 -35.13 -6.71
CA LYS A 108 -44.90 -35.55 -6.12
C LYS A 108 -45.01 -37.08 -6.00
N ARG A 109 -44.39 -37.85 -6.89
CA ARG A 109 -44.37 -39.32 -6.83
C ARG A 109 -43.55 -39.84 -5.65
N ASN A 110 -42.50 -39.11 -5.27
CA ASN A 110 -41.63 -39.47 -4.16
C ASN A 110 -42.22 -39.12 -2.77
N LYS A 111 -43.38 -38.45 -2.69
CA LYS A 111 -44.11 -38.11 -1.45
C LYS A 111 -43.29 -37.36 -0.36
N ILE A 112 -42.19 -36.70 -0.74
CA ILE A 112 -41.31 -36.00 0.20
C ILE A 112 -41.97 -34.73 0.74
N LYS A 113 -41.83 -34.45 2.03
CA LYS A 113 -42.31 -33.21 2.67
C LYS A 113 -41.17 -32.23 2.89
N VAL A 114 -41.39 -30.95 2.60
CA VAL A 114 -40.45 -29.87 2.92
C VAL A 114 -41.17 -28.81 3.73
N LYS A 115 -40.85 -28.71 5.02
CA LYS A 115 -41.43 -27.72 5.94
C LYS A 115 -40.88 -26.33 5.62
N GLY A 116 -41.76 -25.33 5.61
CA GLY A 116 -41.38 -23.92 5.42
C GLY A 116 -41.21 -23.45 3.97
N ILE A 117 -41.43 -24.30 2.95
CA ILE A 117 -41.24 -23.92 1.54
C ILE A 117 -42.47 -23.28 0.89
N THR A 118 -43.67 -23.62 1.34
CA THR A 118 -44.93 -23.23 0.69
C THR A 118 -45.18 -21.73 0.74
N LEU A 119 -45.03 -21.11 1.91
CA LEU A 119 -45.24 -19.67 2.10
C LEU A 119 -44.22 -18.82 1.32
N PRO A 120 -42.89 -19.09 1.42
CA PRO A 120 -41.90 -18.33 0.65
C PRO A 120 -42.04 -18.53 -0.87
N PHE A 121 -42.39 -19.72 -1.34
CA PHE A 121 -42.60 -19.98 -2.77
C PHE A 121 -43.87 -19.30 -3.32
N LEU A 122 -44.98 -19.33 -2.58
CA LEU A 122 -46.23 -18.67 -2.96
C LEU A 122 -46.12 -17.14 -2.91
N SER A 123 -45.40 -16.60 -1.90
CA SER A 123 -45.11 -15.16 -1.80
C SER A 123 -44.36 -14.63 -3.03
N ASN A 124 -43.63 -15.51 -3.72
CA ASN A 124 -42.87 -15.15 -4.89
C ASN A 124 -43.69 -15.04 -6.19
N ASN A 125 -44.93 -15.56 -6.21
CA ASN A 125 -45.89 -15.27 -7.27
C ASN A 125 -46.54 -13.90 -7.09
N LEU A 126 -46.70 -13.41 -5.85
CA LEU A 126 -47.15 -12.04 -5.57
C LEU A 126 -46.13 -10.99 -6.06
N TYR A 127 -44.83 -11.29 -5.98
CA TYR A 127 -43.75 -10.45 -6.51
C TYR A 127 -43.70 -10.32 -8.04
N LYS A 128 -44.51 -11.10 -8.76
CA LYS A 128 -44.61 -11.10 -10.24
C LYS A 128 -45.83 -10.33 -10.74
N ILE A 129 -46.74 -9.92 -9.86
CA ILE A 129 -47.85 -9.03 -10.21
C ILE A 129 -47.26 -7.63 -10.46
N PRO A 130 -47.47 -7.04 -11.65
CA PRO A 130 -47.01 -5.67 -11.93
C PRO A 130 -47.52 -4.72 -10.85
N ILE A 131 -46.68 -3.77 -10.40
CA ILE A 131 -46.97 -2.76 -9.36
C ILE A 131 -47.08 -3.35 -7.93
N VAL A 132 -47.97 -4.31 -7.68
CA VAL A 132 -48.18 -4.90 -6.33
C VAL A 132 -46.95 -5.67 -5.86
N GLY A 133 -46.35 -6.46 -6.75
CA GLY A 133 -45.14 -7.22 -6.46
C GLY A 133 -43.90 -6.34 -6.27
N TYR A 134 -43.87 -5.17 -6.92
CA TYR A 134 -42.83 -4.17 -6.73
C TYR A 134 -42.95 -3.46 -5.38
N LEU A 135 -44.16 -3.02 -5.00
CA LEU A 135 -44.44 -2.41 -3.69
C LEU A 135 -44.12 -3.38 -2.54
N LEU A 136 -44.52 -4.64 -2.67
CA LEU A 136 -44.19 -5.70 -1.70
C LEU A 136 -42.68 -5.93 -1.57
N LYS A 137 -41.94 -5.92 -2.70
CA LYS A 137 -40.46 -6.00 -2.67
C LYS A 137 -39.86 -4.79 -1.95
N LEU A 138 -40.35 -3.59 -2.22
CA LEU A 138 -39.83 -2.36 -1.65
C LEU A 138 -40.04 -2.33 -0.13
N VAL A 139 -41.26 -2.62 0.34
CA VAL A 139 -41.60 -2.70 1.77
C VAL A 139 -40.77 -3.76 2.48
N ILE A 140 -40.63 -4.96 1.89
CA ILE A 140 -39.86 -6.05 2.52
C ILE A 140 -38.36 -5.77 2.49
N SER A 141 -37.84 -5.08 1.47
CA SER A 141 -36.45 -4.62 1.44
C SER A 141 -36.16 -3.59 2.52
N ILE A 142 -37.06 -2.63 2.74
CA ILE A 142 -36.96 -1.64 3.83
C ILE A 142 -36.97 -2.35 5.20
N ILE A 143 -37.89 -3.29 5.41
CA ILE A 143 -37.97 -4.07 6.67
C ILE A 143 -36.71 -4.92 6.89
N LYS A 144 -36.10 -5.45 5.82
CA LYS A 144 -34.87 -6.26 5.90
C LYS A 144 -33.60 -5.43 6.00
N LEU A 145 -33.64 -4.14 5.68
CA LEU A 145 -32.47 -3.26 5.62
C LEU A 145 -31.64 -3.27 6.92
N PRO A 146 -32.23 -3.18 8.13
CA PRO A 146 -31.45 -3.23 9.37
C PRO A 146 -30.71 -4.56 9.56
N LYS A 147 -31.32 -5.68 9.10
CA LYS A 147 -30.69 -7.01 9.17
C LYS A 147 -29.58 -7.16 8.14
N ILE A 148 -29.73 -6.56 6.97
CA ILE A 148 -28.69 -6.50 5.93
C ILE A 148 -27.50 -5.68 6.43
N ILE A 149 -27.74 -4.48 6.98
CA ILE A 149 -26.70 -3.63 7.58
C ILE A 149 -26.00 -4.35 8.71
N LYS A 150 -26.74 -5.00 9.62
CA LYS A 150 -26.14 -5.81 10.69
C LYS A 150 -25.25 -6.94 10.15
N ASN A 151 -25.70 -7.64 9.11
CA ASN A 151 -24.90 -8.68 8.47
C ASN A 151 -23.67 -8.11 7.76
N LEU A 152 -23.77 -6.96 7.11
CA LEU A 152 -22.65 -6.26 6.47
C LEU A 152 -21.58 -5.87 7.50
N ASN A 153 -21.99 -5.26 8.61
CA ASN A 153 -21.07 -4.93 9.71
C ASN A 153 -20.43 -6.20 10.30
N GLN A 154 -21.16 -7.31 10.38
CA GLN A 154 -20.58 -8.60 10.80
C GLN A 154 -19.58 -9.16 9.78
N TYR A 155 -19.83 -9.00 8.48
CA TYR A 155 -18.88 -9.38 7.43
C TYR A 155 -17.64 -8.50 7.44
N GLU A 156 -17.80 -7.20 7.62
CA GLU A 156 -16.69 -6.25 7.74
C GLU A 156 -15.81 -6.58 8.95
N MET A 157 -16.42 -6.82 10.12
CA MET A 157 -15.69 -7.27 11.31
C MET A 157 -14.97 -8.59 11.09
N PHE A 158 -15.57 -9.54 10.38
CA PHE A 158 -14.93 -10.81 10.03
C PHE A 158 -13.74 -10.61 9.09
N ILE A 159 -13.88 -9.77 8.07
CA ILE A 159 -12.79 -9.45 7.13
C ILE A 159 -11.65 -8.76 7.87
N ASN A 160 -11.94 -7.75 8.68
CA ASN A 160 -10.95 -7.03 9.48
C ASN A 160 -10.24 -7.97 10.44
N TYR A 161 -10.96 -8.85 11.13
CA TYR A 161 -10.36 -9.88 11.98
C TYR A 161 -9.42 -10.81 11.20
N ARG A 162 -9.84 -11.31 10.03
CA ARG A 162 -9.01 -12.18 9.18
C ARG A 162 -7.79 -11.46 8.65
N TYR A 163 -7.92 -10.18 8.33
CA TYR A 163 -6.83 -9.32 7.88
C TYR A 163 -5.80 -9.15 9.00
N THR A 164 -6.23 -8.69 10.19
CA THR A 164 -5.38 -8.54 11.37
C THR A 164 -4.68 -9.85 11.77
N GLU A 165 -5.39 -10.98 11.72
CA GLU A 165 -4.79 -12.29 11.98
C GLU A 165 -3.68 -12.67 10.99
N GLN A 166 -3.82 -12.29 9.72
CA GLN A 166 -2.78 -12.53 8.73
C GLN A 166 -1.60 -11.58 8.87
N THR A 167 -1.85 -10.30 9.18
CA THR A 167 -0.78 -9.33 9.48
C THR A 167 0.07 -9.80 10.66
N LYS A 168 -0.57 -10.25 11.76
CA LYS A 168 0.16 -10.82 12.92
C LYS A 168 1.03 -12.01 12.55
N LYS A 169 0.55 -12.90 11.66
CA LYS A 169 1.36 -14.03 11.18
C LYS A 169 2.52 -13.57 10.32
N LEU A 170 2.32 -12.54 9.49
CA LEU A 170 3.37 -11.94 8.68
C LEU A 170 4.45 -11.30 9.56
N ASP A 171 4.06 -10.61 10.63
CA ASP A 171 4.99 -10.00 11.58
C ASP A 171 5.84 -11.06 12.29
N ILE A 172 5.23 -12.15 12.75
CA ILE A 172 5.96 -13.29 13.37
C ILE A 172 6.95 -13.91 12.38
N LEU A 173 6.53 -14.13 11.12
CA LEU A 173 7.42 -14.66 10.08
C LEU A 173 8.56 -13.71 9.74
N THR A 174 8.30 -12.40 9.74
CA THR A 174 9.33 -11.37 9.49
C THR A 174 10.36 -11.35 10.62
N GLN A 175 9.91 -11.46 11.87
CA GLN A 175 10.81 -11.59 13.03
C GLN A 175 11.64 -12.88 12.99
N GLU A 176 11.05 -14.01 12.61
CA GLU A 176 11.79 -15.27 12.38
C GLU A 176 12.89 -15.08 11.32
N LEU A 177 12.59 -14.37 10.23
CA LEU A 177 13.52 -14.11 9.14
C LEU A 177 14.66 -13.16 9.53
N GLU A 178 14.36 -12.09 10.27
CA GLU A 178 15.37 -11.19 10.85
C GLU A 178 16.29 -11.93 11.82
N HIS A 179 15.75 -12.85 12.63
CA HIS A 179 16.54 -13.66 13.55
C HIS A 179 17.52 -14.57 12.80
N HIS A 180 17.08 -15.25 11.74
CA HIS A 180 17.97 -16.04 10.89
C HIS A 180 19.05 -15.19 10.23
N PHE A 181 18.71 -14.00 9.72
CA PHE A 181 19.68 -13.08 9.12
C PHE A 181 20.75 -12.65 10.13
N LEU A 182 20.32 -12.31 11.35
CA LEU A 182 21.23 -11.92 12.43
C LEU A 182 22.17 -13.07 12.84
N ASN A 183 21.65 -14.30 12.96
CA ASN A 183 22.45 -15.47 13.32
C ASN A 183 23.51 -15.80 12.25
N VAL A 184 23.16 -15.70 10.97
CA VAL A 184 24.10 -15.88 9.86
C VAL A 184 25.17 -14.79 9.87
N ASN A 185 24.78 -13.53 10.06
CA ASN A 185 25.72 -12.41 10.10
C ASN A 185 26.68 -12.51 11.30
N ASN A 186 26.18 -12.89 12.47
CA ASN A 186 27.00 -13.13 13.66
C ASN A 186 27.98 -14.29 13.44
N SER A 187 27.51 -15.40 12.87
CA SER A 187 28.37 -16.55 12.56
C SER A 187 29.49 -16.18 11.58
N LEU A 188 29.19 -15.35 10.58
CA LEU A 188 30.18 -14.82 9.63
C LEU A 188 31.22 -13.94 10.32
N ASN A 189 30.77 -13.03 11.19
CA ASN A 189 31.65 -12.14 11.95
C ASN A 189 32.55 -12.93 12.92
N ASP A 190 32.00 -13.91 13.63
CA ASP A 190 32.75 -14.78 14.54
C ASP A 190 33.81 -15.58 13.78
N PHE A 191 33.46 -16.13 12.62
CA PHE A 191 34.40 -16.85 11.78
C PHE A 191 35.49 -15.93 11.22
N GLN A 192 35.14 -14.71 10.79
CA GLN A 192 36.09 -13.71 10.32
C GLN A 192 37.05 -13.27 11.45
N ASN A 193 36.53 -13.05 12.66
CA ASN A 193 37.34 -12.72 13.84
C ASN A 193 38.27 -13.88 14.22
N HIS A 194 37.78 -15.12 14.13
CA HIS A 194 38.59 -16.31 14.37
C HIS A 194 39.75 -16.43 13.36
N ILE A 195 39.48 -16.22 12.06
CA ILE A 195 40.52 -16.17 11.02
C ILE A 195 41.51 -15.04 11.30
N ASN A 196 41.04 -13.84 11.65
CA ASN A 196 41.91 -12.70 11.92
C ASN A 196 42.81 -12.94 13.13
N ASN A 197 42.28 -13.52 14.22
CA ASN A 197 43.06 -13.88 15.39
C ASN A 197 44.13 -14.94 15.05
N LEU A 198 43.77 -15.97 14.29
CA LEU A 198 44.75 -16.96 13.80
C LEU A 198 45.81 -16.33 12.90
N LEU A 199 45.45 -15.39 12.03
CA LEU A 199 46.41 -14.66 11.20
C LEU A 199 47.35 -13.79 12.04
N VAL A 200 46.85 -13.14 13.09
CA VAL A 200 47.67 -12.35 14.03
C VAL A 200 48.58 -13.25 14.87
N ASP A 201 48.07 -14.35 15.40
CA ASP A 201 48.84 -15.32 16.19
C ASP A 201 49.91 -15.98 15.32
N SER A 202 49.57 -16.36 14.08
CA SER A 202 50.53 -16.91 13.12
C SER A 202 51.66 -15.93 12.78
N LYS A 203 51.35 -14.62 12.63
CA LYS A 203 52.36 -13.57 12.41
C LYS A 203 53.21 -13.26 13.64
N LYS A 204 52.68 -13.42 14.86
CA LYS A 204 53.41 -13.18 16.12
C LYS A 204 54.27 -14.38 16.54
N GLN A 205 53.83 -15.60 16.21
CA GLN A 205 54.40 -16.84 16.75
C GLN A 205 55.34 -17.52 15.76
N TYR A 206 55.15 -17.31 14.46
CA TYR A 206 56.10 -17.71 13.43
C TYR A 206 56.71 -16.44 12.88
N ASP A 207 57.91 -16.10 13.34
CA ASP A 207 58.71 -15.04 12.74
C ASP A 207 59.15 -15.54 11.36
N ILE A 208 58.28 -15.34 10.36
CA ILE A 208 58.46 -15.80 8.98
C ILE A 208 59.77 -15.24 8.41
N ASP A 209 60.22 -14.09 8.91
CA ASP A 209 61.48 -13.49 8.52
C ASP A 209 62.68 -14.18 9.20
N ASP A 210 62.59 -14.58 10.48
CA ASP A 210 63.58 -15.46 11.15
C ASP A 210 63.66 -16.85 10.50
N ILE A 211 62.53 -17.45 10.11
CA ILE A 211 62.51 -18.74 9.40
C ILE A 211 63.16 -18.62 8.02
N LYS A 212 62.87 -17.55 7.26
CA LYS A 212 63.55 -17.28 5.98
C LYS A 212 65.03 -17.03 6.15
N GLN A 213 65.43 -16.26 7.16
CA GLN A 213 66.83 -15.99 7.47
C GLN A 213 67.57 -17.28 7.84
N LYS A 214 66.95 -18.16 8.62
CA LYS A 214 67.50 -19.48 8.97
C LYS A 214 67.56 -20.44 7.79
N LEU A 215 66.57 -20.44 6.91
CA LEU A 215 66.61 -21.20 5.65
C LEU A 215 67.75 -20.72 4.74
N GLN A 216 67.98 -19.41 4.67
CA GLN A 216 69.10 -18.83 3.95
C GLN A 216 70.45 -19.24 4.56
N GLN A 217 70.56 -19.23 5.90
CA GLN A 217 71.75 -19.76 6.60
C GLN A 217 71.98 -21.25 6.33
N ILE A 218 70.91 -22.05 6.25
CA ILE A 218 70.99 -23.46 5.87
C ILE A 218 71.55 -23.62 4.45
N ASP A 219 71.06 -22.83 3.49
CA ASP A 219 71.55 -22.88 2.11
C ASP A 219 73.02 -22.44 2.03
N GLU A 220 73.43 -21.42 2.78
CA GLU A 220 74.84 -20.99 2.91
C GLU A 220 75.73 -22.10 3.50
N ILE A 221 75.30 -22.75 4.59
CA ILE A 221 76.03 -23.88 5.19
C ILE A 221 76.13 -25.05 4.20
N LYS A 222 75.07 -25.32 3.45
CA LYS A 222 75.03 -26.40 2.45
C LYS A 222 75.98 -26.13 1.28
N ASP A 223 76.05 -24.89 0.82
CA ASP A 223 76.98 -24.45 -0.22
C ASP A 223 78.44 -24.53 0.26
N GLU A 224 78.72 -24.15 1.51
CA GLU A 224 80.05 -24.33 2.12
C GLU A 224 80.43 -25.82 2.30
N LEU A 225 79.48 -26.68 2.67
CA LEU A 225 79.67 -28.13 2.76
C LEU A 225 79.97 -28.75 1.38
N LEU A 226 79.35 -28.25 0.31
CA LEU A 226 79.63 -28.65 -1.07
C LEU A 226 81.04 -28.24 -1.51
N GLN A 227 81.49 -27.03 -1.16
CA GLN A 227 82.84 -26.55 -1.46
C GLN A 227 83.93 -27.29 -0.67
N LEU A 228 83.67 -27.70 0.58
CA LEU A 228 84.62 -28.48 1.38
C LEU A 228 84.80 -29.92 0.87
N ASN A 229 83.80 -30.48 0.18
CA ASN A 229 83.89 -31.83 -0.40
C ASN A 229 84.87 -31.89 -1.60
N ASP A 230 85.14 -30.75 -2.24
CA ASP A 230 86.18 -30.59 -3.28
C ASP A 230 87.61 -30.44 -2.70
N VAL A 231 87.76 -30.16 -1.39
CA VAL A 231 89.05 -29.99 -0.68
C VAL A 231 89.42 -31.25 0.13
N LYS A 232 89.20 -32.44 -0.45
CA LYS A 232 89.39 -33.74 0.23
C LYS A 232 90.86 -34.15 0.50
N ASN A 233 91.86 -33.29 0.27
CA ASN A 233 93.28 -33.71 0.33
C ASN A 233 94.20 -32.98 1.32
N ASN A 234 93.75 -32.07 2.19
CA ASN A 234 94.61 -31.50 3.24
C ASN A 234 93.93 -31.50 4.62
N MET A 235 94.54 -32.18 5.59
CA MET A 235 94.02 -32.39 6.95
C MET A 235 94.22 -31.15 7.85
N THR A 236 93.15 -30.40 8.14
CA THR A 236 92.77 -29.84 9.46
C THR A 236 91.36 -29.21 9.37
N PRO A 237 90.51 -29.20 10.43
CA PRO A 237 90.21 -30.23 11.44
C PRO A 237 88.76 -30.75 11.31
N ILE A 238 88.56 -32.06 11.47
CA ILE A 238 87.25 -32.75 11.60
C ILE A 238 86.32 -32.12 12.67
N GLY A 239 86.85 -31.32 13.60
CA GLY A 239 86.09 -30.61 14.63
C GLY A 239 85.18 -29.50 14.11
N GLU A 240 85.62 -28.70 13.14
CA GLU A 240 84.80 -27.60 12.57
C GLU A 240 83.64 -28.16 11.73
N PHE A 241 83.89 -29.25 11.01
CA PHE A 241 82.85 -29.97 10.26
C PHE A 241 81.79 -30.60 11.17
N ARG A 242 82.20 -31.21 12.30
CA ARG A 242 81.27 -31.75 13.30
C ARG A 242 80.46 -30.66 13.98
N ALA A 243 81.03 -29.49 14.23
CA ALA A 243 80.32 -28.35 14.81
C ALA A 243 79.20 -27.84 13.87
N LYS A 244 79.48 -27.70 12.57
CA LYS A 244 78.47 -27.30 11.57
C LYS A 244 77.35 -28.33 11.40
N ILE A 245 77.66 -29.63 11.47
CA ILE A 245 76.63 -30.69 11.43
C ILE A 245 75.72 -30.61 12.67
N ALA A 246 76.29 -30.43 13.87
CA ALA A 246 75.50 -30.29 15.09
C ALA A 246 74.62 -29.03 15.09
N GLU A 247 75.10 -27.94 14.50
CA GLU A 247 74.32 -26.72 14.29
C GLU A 247 73.16 -26.96 13.32
N PHE A 248 73.40 -27.66 12.20
CA PHE A 248 72.36 -28.04 11.25
C PHE A 248 71.29 -28.96 11.87
N GLU A 249 71.70 -29.97 12.65
CA GLU A 249 70.77 -30.87 13.35
C GLU A 249 69.88 -30.10 14.34
N THR A 250 70.46 -29.15 15.08
CA THR A 250 69.73 -28.29 16.02
C THR A 250 68.72 -27.38 15.31
N ILE A 251 69.09 -26.86 14.14
CA ILE A 251 68.18 -26.04 13.31
C ILE A 251 67.05 -26.91 12.74
N ASN A 252 67.37 -28.13 12.29
CA ASN A 252 66.39 -29.05 11.71
C ASN A 252 65.36 -29.55 12.74
N GLU A 253 65.78 -29.88 13.98
CA GLU A 253 64.84 -30.23 15.06
C GLU A 253 63.89 -29.08 15.42
N LYS A 254 64.38 -27.84 15.40
CA LYS A 254 63.54 -26.64 15.62
C LYS A 254 62.54 -26.43 14.49
N LEU A 255 62.96 -26.67 13.24
CA LEU A 255 62.07 -26.63 12.07
C LEU A 255 60.98 -27.70 12.14
N ASP A 256 61.32 -28.94 12.47
CA ASP A 256 60.35 -30.03 12.64
C ASP A 256 59.33 -29.75 13.74
N GLY A 257 59.78 -29.11 14.84
CA GLY A 257 58.89 -28.60 15.88
C GLY A 257 57.90 -27.53 15.40
N HIS A 258 58.34 -26.61 14.52
CA HIS A 258 57.45 -25.62 13.91
C HIS A 258 56.49 -26.24 12.89
N TYR A 259 56.97 -27.16 12.02
CA TYR A 259 56.12 -27.88 11.07
C TYR A 259 55.02 -28.68 11.77
N SER A 260 55.35 -29.36 12.88
CA SER A 260 54.38 -30.13 13.66
C SER A 260 53.29 -29.24 14.26
N LYS A 261 53.63 -28.04 14.75
CA LYS A 261 52.65 -27.08 15.27
C LYS A 261 51.74 -26.51 14.17
N LEU A 262 52.31 -26.17 13.01
CA LEU A 262 51.55 -25.71 11.84
C LEU A 262 50.54 -26.75 11.35
N ILE A 263 50.90 -28.04 11.37
CA ILE A 263 49.98 -29.13 11.01
C ILE A 263 48.79 -29.20 11.98
N ILE A 264 49.05 -29.11 13.29
CA ILE A 264 48.00 -29.14 14.32
C ILE A 264 47.05 -27.93 14.18
N GLU A 265 47.60 -26.73 13.94
CA GLU A 265 46.81 -25.52 13.71
C GLU A 265 45.95 -25.64 12.43
N ASN A 266 46.50 -26.22 11.35
CA ASN A 266 45.78 -26.44 10.11
C ASN A 266 44.63 -27.45 10.29
N GLU A 267 44.86 -28.54 11.03
CA GLU A 267 43.80 -29.50 11.35
C GLU A 267 42.69 -28.89 12.21
N LYS A 268 43.04 -28.03 13.18
CA LYS A 268 42.07 -27.30 13.98
C LYS A 268 41.22 -26.37 13.12
N LEU A 269 41.87 -25.54 12.28
CA LEU A 269 41.18 -24.65 11.35
C LEU A 269 40.23 -25.42 10.42
N ARG A 270 40.64 -26.61 9.97
CA ARG A 270 39.81 -27.47 9.11
C ARG A 270 38.57 -28.00 9.84
N ARG A 271 38.67 -28.30 11.15
CA ARG A 271 37.50 -28.68 11.96
C ARG A 271 36.56 -27.50 12.16
N ASP A 272 37.09 -26.36 12.58
CA ASP A 272 36.30 -25.14 12.83
C ASP A 272 35.57 -24.67 11.55
N PHE A 273 36.21 -24.80 10.38
CA PHE A 273 35.57 -24.53 9.08
C PHE A 273 34.43 -25.51 8.74
N ASN A 274 34.58 -26.79 9.06
CA ASN A 274 33.52 -27.78 8.82
C ASN A 274 32.31 -27.54 9.74
N ASP A 275 32.55 -27.16 11.00
CA ASP A 275 31.49 -26.84 11.96
C ASP A 275 30.75 -25.56 11.54
N PHE A 276 31.48 -24.51 11.14
CA PHE A 276 30.90 -23.30 10.55
C PHE A 276 30.03 -23.62 9.33
N LYS A 277 30.52 -24.47 8.42
CA LYS A 277 29.79 -24.89 7.22
C LYS A 277 28.50 -25.64 7.56
N LEU A 278 28.54 -26.52 8.56
CA LEU A 278 27.36 -27.30 8.98
C LEU A 278 26.30 -26.40 9.62
N ASN A 279 26.69 -25.50 10.53
CA ASN A 279 25.77 -24.57 11.18
C ASN A 279 25.12 -23.60 10.18
N THR A 280 25.93 -23.02 9.28
CA THR A 280 25.44 -22.12 8.23
C THR A 280 24.46 -22.84 7.29
N PHE A 281 24.71 -24.11 6.97
CA PHE A 281 23.82 -24.92 6.14
C PHE A 281 22.46 -25.18 6.82
N GLN A 282 22.44 -25.42 8.14
CA GLN A 282 21.20 -25.60 8.88
C GLN A 282 20.38 -24.31 8.94
N GLU A 283 21.02 -23.17 9.19
CA GLU A 283 20.37 -21.86 9.17
C GLU A 283 19.78 -21.54 7.78
N PHE A 284 20.53 -21.82 6.71
CA PHE A 284 20.04 -21.59 5.34
C PHE A 284 18.82 -22.46 4.99
N LYS A 285 18.75 -23.68 5.54
CA LYS A 285 17.56 -24.54 5.40
C LYS A 285 16.36 -23.95 6.15
N GLY A 286 16.56 -23.41 7.35
CA GLY A 286 15.54 -22.68 8.11
C GLY A 286 15.03 -21.44 7.36
N PHE A 287 15.96 -20.66 6.79
CA PHE A 287 15.66 -19.49 5.96
C PHE A 287 14.76 -19.84 4.77
N ASN A 288 15.10 -20.87 3.99
CA ASN A 288 14.28 -21.29 2.85
C ASN A 288 12.87 -21.72 3.25
N SER A 289 12.73 -22.46 4.36
CA SER A 289 11.40 -22.86 4.85
C SER A 289 10.55 -21.67 5.31
N THR A 290 11.18 -20.61 5.81
CA THR A 290 10.50 -19.36 6.19
C THR A 290 10.06 -18.58 4.95
N ILE A 291 10.89 -18.52 3.91
CA ILE A 291 10.55 -17.91 2.62
C ILE A 291 9.34 -18.61 1.97
N GLU A 292 9.27 -19.94 2.01
CA GLU A 292 8.09 -20.68 1.51
C GLU A 292 6.82 -20.31 2.27
N ARG A 293 6.87 -20.25 3.60
CA ARG A 293 5.73 -19.83 4.44
C ARG A 293 5.29 -18.38 4.16
N ILE A 294 6.24 -17.48 3.88
CA ILE A 294 5.97 -16.09 3.48
C ILE A 294 5.26 -16.05 2.12
N ASN A 295 5.72 -16.84 1.15
CA ASN A 295 5.09 -16.92 -0.17
C ASN A 295 3.66 -17.45 -0.08
N ASP A 296 3.40 -18.45 0.75
CA ASP A 296 2.05 -18.96 1.02
C ASP A 296 1.15 -17.90 1.68
N ALA A 297 1.66 -17.17 2.67
CA ALA A 297 0.93 -16.08 3.31
C ALA A 297 0.60 -14.97 2.32
N ASN A 298 1.56 -14.59 1.47
CA ASN A 298 1.37 -13.59 0.40
C ASN A 298 0.32 -14.04 -0.62
N SER A 299 0.29 -15.31 -1.00
CA SER A 299 -0.74 -15.87 -1.89
C SER A 299 -2.15 -15.73 -1.28
N VAL A 300 -2.29 -16.03 0.01
CA VAL A 300 -3.57 -15.85 0.73
C VAL A 300 -3.95 -14.37 0.81
N ILE A 301 -3.03 -13.48 1.15
CA ILE A 301 -3.28 -12.03 1.19
C ILE A 301 -3.72 -11.51 -0.18
N ASN A 302 -3.06 -11.93 -1.26
CA ASN A 302 -3.43 -11.56 -2.62
C ASN A 302 -4.84 -12.05 -2.98
N SER A 303 -5.22 -13.26 -2.55
CA SER A 303 -6.58 -13.78 -2.74
C SER A 303 -7.63 -12.96 -1.99
N ILE A 304 -7.33 -12.51 -0.76
CA ILE A 304 -8.21 -11.66 0.05
C ILE A 304 -8.33 -10.28 -0.59
N ASN A 305 -7.23 -9.67 -1.01
CA ASN A 305 -7.23 -8.37 -1.69
C ASN A 305 -8.06 -8.41 -2.99
N LYS A 306 -7.97 -9.51 -3.75
CA LYS A 306 -8.82 -9.72 -4.92
C LYS A 306 -10.30 -9.78 -4.54
N GLN A 307 -10.67 -10.54 -3.51
CA GLN A 307 -12.06 -10.59 -3.03
C GLN A 307 -12.57 -9.24 -2.53
N ILE A 308 -11.74 -8.47 -1.82
CA ILE A 308 -12.08 -7.12 -1.36
C ILE A 308 -12.34 -6.20 -2.56
N LYS A 309 -11.47 -6.25 -3.58
CA LYS A 309 -11.64 -5.48 -4.82
C LYS A 309 -12.93 -5.85 -5.54
N ASP A 310 -13.21 -7.13 -5.70
CA ASP A 310 -14.43 -7.63 -6.36
C ASP A 310 -15.69 -7.21 -5.57
N ASN A 311 -15.66 -7.28 -4.24
CA ASN A 311 -16.76 -6.83 -3.39
C ASN A 311 -16.96 -5.31 -3.45
N LYS A 312 -15.90 -4.51 -3.47
CA LYS A 312 -15.99 -3.05 -3.66
C LYS A 312 -16.63 -2.70 -5.00
N LEU A 313 -16.23 -3.37 -6.08
CA LEU A 313 -16.83 -3.18 -7.41
C LEU A 313 -18.33 -3.53 -7.41
N ASN A 314 -18.72 -4.63 -6.76
CA ASN A 314 -20.13 -5.00 -6.61
C ASN A 314 -20.94 -3.95 -5.80
N ILE A 315 -20.36 -3.39 -4.74
CA ILE A 315 -20.99 -2.31 -3.95
C ILE A 315 -21.20 -1.06 -4.81
N ILE A 316 -20.18 -0.63 -5.55
CA ILE A 316 -20.26 0.51 -6.47
C ILE A 316 -21.34 0.26 -7.54
N GLU A 317 -21.42 -0.95 -8.08
CA GLU A 317 -22.46 -1.30 -9.05
C GLU A 317 -23.87 -1.24 -8.45
N ILE A 318 -24.05 -1.75 -7.23
CA ILE A 318 -25.31 -1.65 -6.49
C ILE A 318 -25.67 -0.18 -6.25
N GLN A 319 -24.72 0.66 -5.85
CA GLN A 319 -24.92 2.10 -5.65
C GLN A 319 -25.33 2.79 -6.96
N ARG A 320 -24.66 2.51 -8.07
CA ARG A 320 -25.04 3.06 -9.39
C ARG A 320 -26.45 2.67 -9.80
N ARG A 321 -26.83 1.42 -9.58
CA ARG A 321 -28.19 0.92 -9.86
C ARG A 321 -29.22 1.59 -8.94
N LEU A 322 -28.87 1.83 -7.68
CA LEU A 322 -29.72 2.54 -6.73
C LEU A 322 -29.93 4.00 -7.16
N ASN A 323 -28.86 4.68 -7.58
CA ASN A 323 -28.92 6.07 -8.04
C ASN A 323 -29.73 6.19 -9.33
N PHE A 324 -29.50 5.31 -10.31
CA PHE A 324 -30.29 5.27 -11.53
C PHE A 324 -31.78 5.03 -11.24
N PHE A 325 -32.07 4.15 -10.28
CA PHE A 325 -33.44 3.88 -9.84
C PHE A 325 -34.06 5.09 -9.14
N LEU A 326 -33.33 5.77 -8.26
CA LEU A 326 -33.78 7.00 -7.60
C LEU A 326 -34.04 8.12 -8.62
N GLU A 327 -33.18 8.27 -9.63
CA GLU A 327 -33.39 9.22 -10.73
C GLU A 327 -34.62 8.88 -11.59
N GLU A 328 -34.81 7.61 -11.96
CA GLU A 328 -36.01 7.18 -12.70
C GLU A 328 -37.29 7.37 -11.86
N THR A 329 -37.19 7.19 -10.53
CA THR A 329 -38.30 7.43 -9.61
C THR A 329 -38.59 8.93 -9.51
N ARG A 330 -37.54 9.78 -9.45
CA ARG A 330 -37.62 11.24 -9.47
C ARG A 330 -38.26 11.78 -10.75
N LYS A 331 -37.96 11.19 -11.91
CA LYS A 331 -38.56 11.59 -13.21
C LYS A 331 -40.04 11.21 -13.34
N ARG A 332 -40.52 10.21 -12.60
CA ARG A 332 -41.88 9.66 -12.72
C ARG A 332 -42.84 10.09 -11.61
N LEU A 333 -42.36 10.79 -10.59
CA LEU A 333 -43.20 11.37 -9.54
C LEU A 333 -43.70 12.78 -9.97
N PRO A 334 -45.02 13.04 -9.99
CA PRO A 334 -45.55 14.41 -10.06
C PRO A 334 -45.27 15.13 -8.74
N ALA A 335 -44.82 16.39 -8.80
CA ALA A 335 -44.36 17.18 -7.65
C ALA A 335 -45.44 17.52 -6.59
N PRO A 336 -45.07 18.02 -5.37
CA PRO A 336 -43.78 17.91 -4.68
C PRO A 336 -43.88 17.03 -3.41
N LEU A 337 -42.82 16.26 -3.14
CA LEU A 337 -42.56 15.73 -1.79
C LEU A 337 -42.05 16.87 -0.90
N ASP A 338 -42.39 16.78 0.39
CA ASP A 338 -42.10 17.78 1.43
C ASP A 338 -40.68 18.36 1.34
N GLU A 339 -40.58 19.68 1.24
CA GLU A 339 -39.35 20.45 1.01
C GLU A 339 -38.29 20.17 2.09
N THR A 340 -38.75 19.86 3.30
CA THR A 340 -37.94 19.46 4.46
C THR A 340 -37.27 18.10 4.27
N GLN A 341 -37.98 17.10 3.73
CA GLN A 341 -37.45 15.75 3.47
C GLN A 341 -36.53 15.72 2.24
N MET A 342 -36.82 16.56 1.24
CA MET A 342 -35.93 16.73 0.08
C MET A 342 -34.60 17.38 0.48
N ARG A 343 -34.62 18.39 1.36
CA ARG A 343 -33.38 18.94 1.94
C ARG A 343 -32.58 17.87 2.67
N THR A 344 -33.21 17.06 3.52
CA THR A 344 -32.47 16.03 4.27
C THR A 344 -31.82 14.97 3.37
N LEU A 345 -32.44 14.62 2.24
CA LEU A 345 -31.89 13.62 1.31
C LEU A 345 -30.79 14.19 0.41
N VAL A 346 -30.93 15.44 -0.05
CA VAL A 346 -29.88 16.15 -0.80
C VAL A 346 -28.69 16.45 0.11
N ASP A 347 -28.94 16.89 1.35
CA ASP A 347 -27.90 17.14 2.35
C ASP A 347 -27.12 15.85 2.67
N ASN A 348 -27.77 14.67 2.68
CA ASN A 348 -27.10 13.39 2.88
C ASN A 348 -26.26 12.93 1.67
N GLU A 349 -26.70 13.20 0.43
CA GLU A 349 -25.89 12.93 -0.78
C GLU A 349 -24.68 13.85 -0.86
N VAL A 350 -24.86 15.14 -0.58
CA VAL A 350 -23.79 16.14 -0.51
C VAL A 350 -22.80 15.78 0.61
N GLN A 351 -23.28 15.43 1.80
CA GLN A 351 -22.43 15.03 2.92
C GLN A 351 -21.62 13.73 2.65
N PHE A 352 -22.16 12.80 1.86
CA PHE A 352 -21.43 11.59 1.45
C PHE A 352 -20.38 11.89 0.37
N THR A 353 -20.69 12.73 -0.62
CA THR A 353 -19.69 13.18 -1.61
C THR A 353 -18.60 14.03 -0.96
N ASP A 354 -18.96 14.84 0.02
CA ASP A 354 -18.04 15.68 0.81
C ASP A 354 -17.07 14.83 1.63
N SER A 355 -17.56 13.77 2.29
CA SER A 355 -16.71 12.82 3.05
C SER A 355 -15.79 11.99 2.14
N MET A 356 -16.27 11.59 0.96
CA MET A 356 -15.44 10.93 -0.06
C MET A 356 -14.35 11.88 -0.57
N TYR A 357 -14.68 13.17 -0.77
CA TYR A 357 -13.73 14.18 -1.23
C TYR A 357 -12.63 14.47 -0.20
N VAL A 358 -12.97 14.53 1.10
CA VAL A 358 -11.97 14.61 2.19
C VAL A 358 -10.97 13.45 2.10
N SER A 359 -11.46 12.22 1.93
CA SER A 359 -10.58 11.04 1.80
C SER A 359 -9.75 11.03 0.51
N PHE A 360 -10.23 11.68 -0.54
CA PHE A 360 -9.51 11.87 -1.79
C PHE A 360 -8.37 12.88 -1.61
N GLU A 361 -8.63 14.04 -0.99
CA GLU A 361 -7.58 15.01 -0.69
C GLU A 361 -6.49 14.43 0.23
N ASP A 362 -6.86 13.65 1.25
CA ASP A 362 -5.89 13.02 2.15
C ASP A 362 -4.99 12.02 1.41
N GLN A 363 -5.55 11.27 0.45
CA GLN A 363 -4.79 10.28 -0.30
C GLN A 363 -3.89 10.90 -1.38
N PHE A 364 -4.34 11.97 -2.04
CA PHE A 364 -3.68 12.50 -3.25
C PHE A 364 -2.91 13.81 -3.02
N ARG A 365 -3.28 14.61 -2.01
CA ARG A 365 -2.62 15.90 -1.73
C ARG A 365 -1.42 15.75 -0.81
N GLY A 366 -1.50 14.85 0.16
CA GLY A 366 -0.46 14.57 1.15
C GLY A 366 -0.93 14.78 2.58
N THR A 367 -0.03 14.56 3.55
CA THR A 367 -0.35 14.77 4.96
C THR A 367 -0.54 16.25 5.27
N ARG A 368 -1.27 16.54 6.35
CA ARG A 368 -1.54 17.92 6.81
C ARG A 368 -0.25 18.67 7.12
N GLU A 369 0.71 17.99 7.74
CA GLU A 369 2.03 18.53 8.07
C GLU A 369 2.83 18.88 6.81
N ASP A 370 2.81 18.01 5.78
CA ASP A 370 3.48 18.29 4.50
C ASP A 370 2.87 19.51 3.81
N ILE A 371 1.54 19.63 3.81
CA ILE A 371 0.84 20.77 3.20
C ILE A 371 1.10 22.06 3.98
N LYS A 372 1.04 22.01 5.31
CA LYS A 372 1.36 23.17 6.15
C LYS A 372 2.79 23.67 5.88
N GLY A 373 3.77 22.76 5.80
CA GLY A 373 5.16 23.10 5.48
C GLY A 373 5.33 23.72 4.08
N ARG A 374 4.60 23.24 3.08
CA ARG A 374 4.61 23.83 1.72
C ARG A 374 4.10 25.27 1.70
N LEU A 375 3.10 25.58 2.52
CA LEU A 375 2.48 26.90 2.59
C LEU A 375 3.35 27.95 3.30
N GLU A 376 4.40 27.55 4.03
CA GLU A 376 5.31 28.48 4.71
C GLU A 376 5.99 29.48 3.76
N VAL A 377 6.14 29.11 2.48
CA VAL A 377 6.69 29.98 1.44
C VAL A 377 5.94 31.31 1.29
N TYR A 378 4.67 31.36 1.71
CA TYR A 378 3.84 32.56 1.63
C TYR A 378 3.95 33.49 2.84
N LEU A 379 4.51 33.02 3.96
CA LEU A 379 4.64 33.81 5.20
C LEU A 379 5.38 35.14 4.99
N PRO A 380 6.51 35.21 4.26
CA PRO A 380 7.18 36.48 3.99
C PRO A 380 6.29 37.50 3.28
N TYR A 381 5.44 37.04 2.34
CA TYR A 381 4.54 37.92 1.59
C TYR A 381 3.46 38.50 2.49
N VAL A 382 2.76 37.66 3.27
CA VAL A 382 1.68 38.15 4.15
C VAL A 382 2.22 39.02 5.27
N ASN A 383 3.39 38.70 5.83
CA ASN A 383 4.04 39.53 6.85
C ASN A 383 4.39 40.93 6.32
N SER A 384 4.89 41.02 5.09
CA SER A 384 5.18 42.33 4.46
C SER A 384 3.92 43.19 4.27
N VAL A 385 2.76 42.56 4.03
CA VAL A 385 1.47 43.26 3.88
C VAL A 385 0.93 43.71 5.23
N ARG A 386 1.11 42.92 6.29
CA ARG A 386 0.77 43.34 7.65
C ARG A 386 1.54 44.60 8.06
N GLU A 387 2.84 44.66 7.76
CA GLU A 387 3.67 45.85 8.01
C GLU A 387 3.21 47.05 7.18
N ARG A 388 2.84 46.83 5.92
CA ARG A 388 2.38 47.88 5.00
C ARG A 388 1.00 48.45 5.37
N THR A 389 0.07 47.59 5.74
CA THR A 389 -1.34 47.96 6.00
C THR A 389 -1.60 48.30 7.47
N GLY A 390 -0.70 47.90 8.38
CA GLY A 390 -0.89 48.00 9.82
C GLY A 390 -2.01 47.11 10.36
N ASP A 391 -2.43 46.09 9.61
CA ASP A 391 -3.60 45.26 9.91
C ASP A 391 -3.33 43.80 9.54
N ASN A 392 -3.86 42.89 10.36
CA ASN A 392 -3.60 41.46 10.31
C ASN A 392 -4.83 40.63 9.89
N SER A 393 -5.85 41.25 9.30
CA SER A 393 -7.03 40.55 8.79
C SER A 393 -6.70 39.75 7.54
N ALA A 394 -7.11 38.48 7.55
CA ALA A 394 -6.95 37.58 6.41
C ALA A 394 -8.23 36.79 6.15
N ILE A 395 -8.54 36.54 4.88
CA ILE A 395 -9.60 35.61 4.47
C ILE A 395 -8.97 34.53 3.61
N ASP A 396 -9.26 33.27 3.91
CA ASP A 396 -8.88 32.13 3.08
C ASP A 396 -10.11 31.51 2.41
N ILE A 397 -10.12 31.50 1.08
CA ILE A 397 -11.25 31.06 0.26
C ILE A 397 -11.01 29.64 -0.21
N GLY A 398 -11.91 28.72 0.17
CA GLY A 398 -11.69 27.29 0.00
C GLY A 398 -10.66 26.79 1.02
N CYS A 399 -10.91 27.06 2.31
CA CYS A 399 -9.92 26.80 3.35
C CYS A 399 -9.66 25.31 3.62
N GLY A 400 -10.52 24.40 3.12
CA GLY A 400 -10.33 22.96 3.23
C GLY A 400 -10.07 22.52 4.67
N ARG A 401 -8.98 21.76 4.88
CA ARG A 401 -8.57 21.23 6.20
C ARG A 401 -7.91 22.28 7.11
N GLY A 402 -7.84 23.54 6.68
CA GLY A 402 -7.44 24.67 7.52
C GLY A 402 -5.95 24.77 7.80
N GLU A 403 -5.06 24.12 7.04
CA GLU A 403 -3.61 24.18 7.23
C GLU A 403 -3.09 25.63 7.16
N TRP A 404 -3.58 26.38 6.17
CA TRP A 404 -3.22 27.79 6.00
C TRP A 404 -3.80 28.67 7.11
N LEU A 405 -5.04 28.43 7.53
CA LEU A 405 -5.67 29.16 8.63
C LEU A 405 -4.90 29.00 9.94
N GLU A 406 -4.48 27.77 10.23
CA GLU A 406 -3.64 27.48 11.39
C GLU A 406 -2.33 28.25 11.31
N LEU A 407 -1.63 28.17 10.17
CA LEU A 407 -0.35 28.84 9.96
C LEU A 407 -0.46 30.37 10.08
N LEU A 408 -1.52 30.96 9.54
CA LEU A 408 -1.82 32.38 9.71
C LEU A 408 -2.08 32.74 11.17
N GLY A 409 -2.86 31.94 11.89
CA GLY A 409 -3.14 32.13 13.31
C GLY A 409 -1.88 32.07 14.18
N GLU A 410 -1.01 31.08 13.95
CA GLU A 410 0.30 30.95 14.60
C GLU A 410 1.21 32.16 14.35
N ASN A 411 1.07 32.79 13.18
CA ASN A 411 1.83 33.98 12.79
C ASN A 411 1.11 35.30 13.16
N GLY A 412 0.05 35.26 13.97
CA GLY A 412 -0.61 36.43 14.53
C GLY A 412 -1.56 37.16 13.57
N PHE A 413 -2.09 36.47 12.56
CA PHE A 413 -3.17 36.97 11.71
C PHE A 413 -4.53 36.64 12.31
N ASN A 414 -5.48 37.56 12.15
CA ASN A 414 -6.90 37.31 12.41
C ASN A 414 -7.52 36.75 11.13
N ALA A 415 -7.30 35.45 10.91
CA ALA A 415 -7.73 34.74 9.71
C ALA A 415 -9.16 34.19 9.85
N VAL A 416 -9.91 34.26 8.76
CA VAL A 416 -11.21 33.59 8.62
C VAL A 416 -11.22 32.72 7.38
N GLY A 417 -11.51 31.44 7.55
CA GLY A 417 -11.69 30.50 6.44
C GLY A 417 -13.14 30.45 5.97
N VAL A 418 -13.32 30.21 4.68
CA VAL A 418 -14.62 29.85 4.11
C VAL A 418 -14.52 28.65 3.20
N ASP A 419 -15.45 27.72 3.37
CA ASP A 419 -15.56 26.53 2.54
C ASP A 419 -17.03 26.14 2.37
N MET A 420 -17.35 25.43 1.28
CA MET A 420 -18.69 24.90 1.02
C MET A 420 -18.88 23.49 1.58
N ASN A 421 -17.79 22.78 1.88
CA ASN A 421 -17.82 21.43 2.43
C ASN A 421 -17.96 21.48 3.95
N LYS A 422 -19.09 20.97 4.45
CA LYS A 422 -19.38 20.98 5.89
C LYS A 422 -18.39 20.16 6.70
N ALA A 423 -17.92 19.02 6.19
CA ALA A 423 -16.98 18.17 6.91
C ALA A 423 -15.63 18.87 7.14
N MET A 424 -15.18 19.68 6.18
CA MET A 424 -13.97 20.51 6.32
C MET A 424 -14.13 21.59 7.40
N ILE A 425 -15.29 22.25 7.42
CA ILE A 425 -15.60 23.28 8.43
C ILE A 425 -15.74 22.67 9.83
N ASP A 426 -16.41 21.53 9.96
CA ASP A 426 -16.54 20.81 11.23
C ASP A 426 -15.13 20.44 11.77
N SER A 427 -14.25 19.93 10.90
CA SER A 427 -12.85 19.63 11.27
C SER A 427 -12.05 20.88 11.69
N CYS A 428 -12.15 21.99 10.94
CA CYS A 428 -11.52 23.26 11.31
C CYS A 428 -12.01 23.76 12.68
N THR A 429 -13.31 23.66 12.92
CA THR A 429 -13.95 24.11 14.17
C THR A 429 -13.50 23.27 15.36
N GLU A 430 -13.38 21.94 15.19
CA GLU A 430 -12.84 21.04 16.22
C GLU A 430 -11.40 21.38 16.60
N MET A 431 -10.60 21.90 15.66
CA MET A 431 -9.25 22.40 15.90
C MET A 431 -9.20 23.83 16.47
N GLY A 432 -10.36 24.45 16.69
CA GLY A 432 -10.45 25.83 17.18
C GLY A 432 -10.11 26.90 16.13
N LEU A 433 -10.10 26.54 14.85
CA LEU A 433 -9.89 27.48 13.75
C LEU A 433 -11.20 28.22 13.43
N ASN A 434 -11.08 29.49 13.03
CA ASN A 434 -12.21 30.30 12.64
C ASN A 434 -12.57 30.05 11.16
N ALA A 435 -13.50 29.14 10.92
CA ALA A 435 -13.96 28.77 9.58
C ALA A 435 -15.49 28.79 9.47
N ASN A 436 -16.03 29.27 8.35
CA ASN A 436 -17.45 29.42 8.12
C ASN A 436 -17.91 28.62 6.89
N LEU A 437 -19.05 27.93 7.01
CA LEU A 437 -19.72 27.26 5.89
C LEU A 437 -20.40 28.31 4.98
N CYS A 438 -19.75 28.69 3.88
CA CYS A 438 -20.23 29.73 2.98
C CYS A 438 -19.59 29.64 1.57
N ASP A 439 -20.29 30.12 0.55
CA ASP A 439 -19.67 30.39 -0.76
C ASP A 439 -18.69 31.57 -0.63
N GLY A 440 -17.48 31.42 -1.16
CA GLY A 440 -16.42 32.41 -1.00
C GLY A 440 -16.74 33.79 -1.59
N ILE A 441 -17.43 33.84 -2.73
CA ILE A 441 -17.81 35.10 -3.38
C ILE A 441 -18.92 35.78 -2.57
N GLU A 442 -19.92 35.02 -2.12
CA GLU A 442 -20.97 35.55 -1.23
C GLU A 442 -20.40 36.05 0.10
N TYR A 443 -19.42 35.35 0.66
CA TYR A 443 -18.73 35.81 1.86
C TYR A 443 -18.02 37.13 1.63
N LEU A 444 -17.26 37.29 0.54
CA LEU A 444 -16.64 38.56 0.19
C LEU A 444 -17.65 39.69 -0.01
N ARG A 445 -18.80 39.41 -0.63
CA ARG A 445 -19.91 40.38 -0.80
C ARG A 445 -20.45 40.90 0.53
N SER A 446 -20.45 40.06 1.56
CA SER A 446 -20.86 40.47 2.92
C SER A 446 -19.82 41.34 3.64
N GLN A 447 -18.57 41.39 3.14
CA GLN A 447 -17.51 42.20 3.73
C GLN A 447 -17.56 43.66 3.28
N ARG A 448 -17.08 44.54 4.16
CA ARG A 448 -16.99 45.98 3.90
C ARG A 448 -15.90 46.29 2.86
N ASN A 449 -16.05 47.41 2.16
CA ASN A 449 -15.01 47.88 1.24
C ASN A 449 -13.75 48.24 2.03
N GLY A 450 -12.58 47.83 1.56
CA GLY A 450 -11.30 48.18 2.21
C GLY A 450 -11.17 47.70 3.65
N SER A 451 -11.71 46.53 3.99
CA SER A 451 -11.67 45.99 5.35
C SER A 451 -10.64 44.89 5.57
N ILE A 452 -10.15 44.24 4.52
CA ILE A 452 -9.27 43.06 4.63
C ILE A 452 -7.87 43.36 4.09
N SER A 453 -6.82 42.85 4.75
CA SER A 453 -5.43 43.04 4.30
C SER A 453 -4.97 41.94 3.35
N VAL A 454 -5.33 40.69 3.60
CA VAL A 454 -4.88 39.53 2.82
C VAL A 454 -6.08 38.67 2.42
N ILE A 455 -6.16 38.29 1.15
CA ILE A 455 -7.12 37.29 0.66
C ILE A 455 -6.34 36.17 -0.01
N THR A 456 -6.53 34.94 0.43
CA THR A 456 -5.86 33.76 -0.12
C THR A 456 -6.86 32.76 -0.68
N GLY A 457 -6.39 31.85 -1.53
CA GLY A 457 -7.10 30.63 -1.89
C GLY A 457 -6.16 29.65 -2.58
N PHE A 458 -6.08 28.43 -2.06
CA PHE A 458 -5.17 27.41 -2.55
C PHE A 458 -5.98 26.30 -3.20
N HIS A 459 -5.70 26.02 -4.48
CA HIS A 459 -6.43 25.04 -5.26
C HIS A 459 -7.94 25.29 -5.35
N ILE A 460 -8.32 26.54 -5.60
CA ILE A 460 -9.73 26.96 -5.69
C ILE A 460 -10.11 27.51 -7.06
N ILE A 461 -9.20 28.24 -7.70
CA ILE A 461 -9.53 28.99 -8.93
C ILE A 461 -9.70 28.08 -10.16
N GLU A 462 -9.12 26.88 -10.16
CA GLU A 462 -9.29 25.84 -11.18
C GLU A 462 -10.69 25.21 -11.19
N HIS A 463 -11.41 25.30 -10.07
CA HIS A 463 -12.79 24.82 -9.94
C HIS A 463 -13.83 25.86 -10.38
N LEU A 464 -13.38 27.08 -10.71
CA LEU A 464 -14.27 28.19 -11.05
C LEU A 464 -14.42 28.37 -12.56
N PRO A 465 -15.67 28.45 -13.07
CA PRO A 465 -15.92 28.99 -14.40
C PRO A 465 -15.40 30.43 -14.51
N ILE A 466 -14.98 30.84 -15.72
CA ILE A 466 -14.29 32.12 -15.94
C ILE A 466 -15.07 33.35 -15.42
N ASN A 467 -16.40 33.35 -15.55
CA ASN A 467 -17.24 34.45 -15.04
C ASN A 467 -17.20 34.54 -13.51
N LYS A 468 -17.17 33.41 -12.80
CA LYS A 468 -17.00 33.37 -11.35
C LYS A 468 -15.59 33.80 -10.94
N LEU A 469 -14.56 33.37 -11.67
CA LEU A 469 -13.17 33.80 -11.41
C LEU A 469 -13.01 35.32 -11.51
N LEU A 470 -13.58 35.95 -12.54
CA LEU A 470 -13.56 37.41 -12.67
C LEU A 470 -14.31 38.09 -11.52
N THR A 471 -15.47 37.56 -11.15
CA THR A 471 -16.27 38.07 -10.02
C THR A 471 -15.50 37.96 -8.69
N LEU A 472 -14.80 36.84 -8.48
CA LEU A 472 -13.94 36.63 -7.31
C LEU A 472 -12.86 37.72 -7.24
N PHE A 473 -12.17 37.99 -8.33
CA PHE A 473 -11.14 39.04 -8.37
C PHE A 473 -11.71 40.44 -8.15
N ASP A 474 -12.88 40.76 -8.72
CA ASP A 474 -13.57 42.04 -8.53
C ASP A 474 -13.96 42.25 -7.05
N GLU A 475 -14.57 41.24 -6.42
CA GLU A 475 -14.98 41.30 -5.01
C GLU A 475 -13.77 41.33 -4.07
N ALA A 476 -12.75 40.51 -4.33
CA ALA A 476 -11.50 40.55 -3.56
C ALA A 476 -10.86 41.94 -3.64
N PHE A 477 -10.83 42.56 -4.83
CA PHE A 477 -10.25 43.89 -5.00
C PHE A 477 -11.04 44.95 -4.22
N ARG A 478 -12.37 44.88 -4.24
CA ARG A 478 -13.24 45.80 -3.48
C ARG A 478 -12.99 45.70 -1.98
N VAL A 479 -12.91 44.48 -1.46
CA VAL A 479 -12.78 44.18 -0.02
C VAL A 479 -11.37 44.49 0.52
N LEU A 480 -10.35 44.36 -0.32
CA LEU A 480 -8.96 44.65 0.08
C LEU A 480 -8.75 46.12 0.45
N LYS A 481 -7.95 46.35 1.50
CA LYS A 481 -7.38 47.65 1.87
C LYS A 481 -6.39 48.14 0.79
N PRO A 482 -6.17 49.46 0.64
CA PRO A 482 -5.00 49.96 -0.08
C PRO A 482 -3.72 49.33 0.47
N GLY A 483 -2.87 48.81 -0.40
CA GLY A 483 -1.68 48.04 -0.03
C GLY A 483 -1.93 46.57 0.34
N GLY A 484 -3.19 46.12 0.39
CA GLY A 484 -3.56 44.72 0.60
C GLY A 484 -3.22 43.81 -0.59
N MET A 485 -3.36 42.50 -0.42
CA MET A 485 -2.84 41.50 -1.36
C MET A 485 -3.78 40.31 -1.56
N ILE A 486 -3.75 39.76 -2.78
CA ILE A 486 -4.25 38.40 -3.08
C ILE A 486 -3.11 37.41 -3.27
N ILE A 487 -3.34 36.16 -2.87
CA ILE A 487 -2.52 35.00 -3.25
C ILE A 487 -3.49 33.90 -3.73
N PHE A 488 -3.34 33.42 -4.96
CA PHE A 488 -4.06 32.23 -5.41
C PHE A 488 -3.11 31.21 -6.02
N GLU A 489 -3.06 30.01 -5.42
CA GLU A 489 -2.29 28.87 -5.91
C GLU A 489 -3.18 27.95 -6.73
N THR A 490 -2.65 27.43 -7.84
CA THR A 490 -3.38 26.51 -8.72
C THR A 490 -2.40 25.63 -9.51
N PRO A 491 -2.82 24.45 -9.99
CA PRO A 491 -1.99 23.57 -10.79
C PRO A 491 -1.46 24.25 -12.05
N ASN A 492 -0.17 24.04 -12.32
CA ASN A 492 0.54 24.64 -13.43
C ASN A 492 0.41 23.82 -14.72
N PRO A 493 -0.38 24.27 -15.72
CA PRO A 493 -0.54 23.55 -16.97
C PRO A 493 0.70 23.64 -17.89
N GLU A 494 1.70 24.48 -17.56
CA GLU A 494 2.96 24.52 -18.30
C GLU A 494 3.78 23.23 -18.09
N SER A 495 3.57 22.55 -16.97
CA SER A 495 4.14 21.22 -16.71
C SER A 495 3.39 20.18 -17.54
N ILE A 496 4.11 19.43 -18.38
CA ILE A 496 3.52 18.36 -19.21
C ILE A 496 2.85 17.32 -18.32
N TRP A 497 3.46 17.00 -17.17
CA TRP A 497 2.91 16.04 -16.22
C TRP A 497 1.56 16.51 -15.69
N VAL A 498 1.45 17.78 -15.31
CA VAL A 498 0.21 18.34 -14.77
C VAL A 498 -0.83 18.49 -15.86
N GLY A 499 -0.50 19.21 -16.94
CA GLY A 499 -1.43 19.53 -18.01
C GLY A 499 -1.96 18.29 -18.75
N ALA A 500 -1.15 17.24 -18.91
CA ALA A 500 -1.56 16.03 -19.62
C ALA A 500 -2.13 14.92 -18.72
N PHE A 501 -1.80 14.91 -17.41
CA PHE A 501 -2.15 13.79 -16.53
C PHE A 501 -2.82 14.23 -15.24
N THR A 502 -2.09 14.83 -14.29
CA THR A 502 -2.61 14.98 -12.91
C THR A 502 -3.77 15.98 -12.82
N PHE A 503 -3.82 17.00 -13.68
CA PHE A 503 -4.94 17.96 -13.69
C PHE A 503 -6.28 17.29 -13.98
N ARG A 504 -6.32 16.20 -14.76
CA ARG A 504 -7.54 15.45 -15.07
C ARG A 504 -7.86 14.36 -14.03
N GLY A 505 -7.00 14.17 -13.04
CA GLY A 505 -7.20 13.23 -11.95
C GLY A 505 -8.34 13.65 -11.02
N ASP A 506 -8.54 14.96 -10.85
CA ASP A 506 -9.70 15.52 -10.17
C ASP A 506 -10.83 15.81 -11.18
N PRO A 507 -12.01 15.14 -11.08
CA PRO A 507 -13.11 15.35 -12.00
C PRO A 507 -13.84 16.69 -11.82
N THR A 508 -13.58 17.42 -10.73
CA THR A 508 -14.22 18.71 -10.43
C THR A 508 -13.47 19.90 -11.04
N HIS A 509 -12.23 19.72 -11.50
CA HIS A 509 -11.49 20.76 -12.22
C HIS A 509 -12.21 21.18 -13.50
N VAL A 510 -12.34 22.49 -13.69
CA VAL A 510 -13.06 23.07 -14.84
C VAL A 510 -12.08 23.41 -15.96
N ASN A 511 -11.12 24.31 -15.71
CA ASN A 511 -10.19 24.81 -16.73
C ASN A 511 -8.74 24.83 -16.21
N PRO A 512 -7.76 24.35 -16.99
CA PRO A 512 -6.36 24.61 -16.70
C PRO A 512 -6.09 26.11 -16.89
N LEU A 513 -5.53 26.75 -15.86
CA LEU A 513 -5.26 28.19 -15.88
C LEU A 513 -3.79 28.45 -16.24
N VAL A 514 -3.56 29.09 -17.39
CA VAL A 514 -2.20 29.44 -17.81
C VAL A 514 -1.71 30.66 -16.99
N PRO A 515 -0.49 30.65 -16.43
CA PRO A 515 -0.01 31.71 -15.55
C PRO A 515 -0.11 33.13 -16.14
N ASP A 516 0.31 33.31 -17.40
CA ASP A 516 0.25 34.60 -18.09
C ASP A 516 -1.19 35.11 -18.27
N THR A 517 -2.15 34.19 -18.48
CA THR A 517 -3.57 34.54 -18.56
C THR A 517 -4.07 35.01 -17.20
N VAL A 518 -3.76 34.31 -16.11
CA VAL A 518 -4.18 34.71 -14.76
C VAL A 518 -3.58 36.07 -14.40
N LYS A 519 -2.29 36.26 -14.70
CA LYS A 519 -1.60 37.55 -14.53
C LYS A 519 -2.31 38.67 -15.27
N PHE A 520 -2.58 38.47 -16.56
CA PHE A 520 -3.32 39.46 -17.36
C PHE A 520 -4.69 39.78 -16.75
N LEU A 521 -5.43 38.75 -16.32
CA LEU A 521 -6.75 38.94 -15.73
C LEU A 521 -6.70 39.79 -14.46
N VAL A 522 -5.77 39.55 -13.54
CA VAL A 522 -5.66 40.37 -12.32
C VAL A 522 -5.24 41.80 -12.64
N GLU A 523 -4.35 42.04 -13.61
CA GLU A 523 -3.99 43.39 -14.06
C GLU A 523 -5.20 44.16 -14.58
N GLN A 524 -6.04 43.51 -15.40
CA GLN A 524 -7.26 44.12 -15.93
C GLN A 524 -8.29 44.46 -14.85
N ARG A 525 -8.18 43.87 -13.65
CA ARG A 525 -9.06 44.17 -12.50
C ARG A 525 -8.48 45.25 -11.58
N GLY A 526 -7.34 45.83 -11.93
CA GLY A 526 -6.73 46.95 -11.21
C GLY A 526 -5.71 46.56 -10.16
N TYR A 527 -5.35 45.28 -10.05
CA TYR A 527 -4.23 44.86 -9.21
C TYR A 527 -2.91 45.34 -9.80
N ILE A 528 -1.97 45.68 -8.92
CA ILE A 528 -0.63 46.14 -9.27
C ILE A 528 0.43 45.12 -8.86
N LYS A 529 1.57 45.17 -9.56
CA LYS A 529 2.74 44.30 -9.33
C LYS A 529 2.38 42.80 -9.22
N PRO A 530 1.68 42.23 -10.21
CA PRO A 530 1.39 40.82 -10.19
C PRO A 530 2.65 39.98 -10.46
N GLU A 531 2.89 39.01 -9.60
CA GLU A 531 4.03 38.11 -9.61
C GLU A 531 3.55 36.67 -9.74
N ILE A 532 4.26 35.88 -10.56
CA ILE A 532 4.03 34.44 -10.71
C ILE A 532 5.12 33.71 -9.95
N LEU A 533 4.72 33.00 -8.90
CA LEU A 533 5.60 32.14 -8.11
C LEU A 533 5.37 30.69 -8.52
N ARG A 534 6.36 30.03 -9.11
CA ARG A 534 6.27 28.60 -9.47
C ARG A 534 6.75 27.72 -8.32
N LEU A 535 6.02 26.63 -8.03
CA LEU A 535 6.14 25.85 -6.81
C LEU A 535 6.07 24.32 -7.05
N HIS A 536 6.52 23.56 -6.05
CA HIS A 536 6.39 22.09 -6.01
C HIS A 536 7.00 21.39 -7.23
N LYS A 537 8.27 21.70 -7.50
CA LYS A 537 9.07 20.99 -8.52
C LYS A 537 9.03 19.49 -8.24
N ARG A 538 8.79 18.69 -9.29
CA ARG A 538 8.56 17.24 -9.15
C ARG A 538 9.83 16.51 -8.72
N GLU A 539 10.85 16.59 -9.56
CA GLU A 539 12.14 15.92 -9.40
C GLU A 539 13.25 16.85 -9.93
N GLU A 540 14.50 16.62 -9.50
CA GLU A 540 15.68 17.22 -10.11
C GLU A 540 16.17 16.30 -11.23
N PRO A 541 15.88 16.61 -12.51
CA PRO A 541 16.24 15.71 -13.58
C PRO A 541 17.72 15.81 -13.94
N GLU A 542 18.29 14.70 -14.38
CA GLU A 542 19.57 14.70 -15.09
C GLU A 542 19.36 15.12 -16.55
N TYR A 543 20.17 16.06 -17.03
CA TYR A 543 20.12 16.55 -18.40
C TYR A 543 21.11 15.81 -19.29
N THR A 544 20.71 15.61 -20.55
CA THR A 544 21.44 14.83 -21.55
C THR A 544 22.45 15.66 -22.35
N GLY A 545 22.36 16.99 -22.28
CA GLY A 545 23.13 17.93 -23.11
C GLY A 545 22.54 18.13 -24.50
N GLN A 546 21.43 17.46 -24.83
CA GLN A 546 20.71 17.65 -26.08
C GLN A 546 19.53 18.61 -25.88
N LYS A 547 19.64 19.81 -26.45
CA LYS A 547 18.69 20.92 -26.26
C LYS A 547 17.21 20.52 -26.25
N TYR A 548 16.72 19.81 -27.27
CA TYR A 548 15.30 19.46 -27.38
C TYR A 548 14.85 18.37 -26.40
N VAL A 549 15.74 17.43 -26.07
CA VAL A 549 15.46 16.38 -25.08
C VAL A 549 15.42 17.02 -23.68
N ASP A 550 16.38 17.89 -23.40
CA ASP A 550 16.49 18.60 -22.14
C ASP A 550 15.30 19.55 -21.92
N GLU A 551 14.75 20.14 -22.99
CA GLU A 551 13.53 20.95 -22.92
C GLU A 551 12.30 20.11 -22.51
N ILE A 552 12.13 18.91 -23.07
CA ILE A 552 11.05 18.00 -22.71
C ILE A 552 11.23 17.53 -21.26
N ILE A 553 12.45 17.13 -20.89
CA ILE A 553 12.80 16.71 -19.52
C ILE A 553 12.47 17.83 -18.53
N TYR A 554 12.85 19.07 -18.85
CA TYR A 554 12.52 20.24 -18.04
C TYR A 554 11.00 20.41 -17.92
N LYS A 555 10.27 20.45 -19.04
CA LYS A 555 8.80 20.62 -19.03
C LYS A 555 8.04 19.49 -18.33
N PHE A 556 8.61 18.29 -18.25
CA PHE A 556 8.01 17.18 -17.53
C PHE A 556 8.25 17.23 -16.01
N ASN A 557 9.38 17.81 -15.58
CA ASN A 557 9.81 17.86 -14.17
C ASN A 557 9.72 19.25 -13.53
N MET A 558 9.30 20.26 -14.29
CA MET A 558 9.11 21.62 -13.78
C MET A 558 8.03 21.67 -12.69
N GLU A 559 7.94 22.83 -12.07
CA GLU A 559 7.00 23.16 -11.00
C GLU A 559 5.57 22.76 -11.34
N GLN A 560 4.96 22.01 -10.43
CA GLN A 560 3.64 21.43 -10.61
C GLN A 560 2.52 22.43 -10.32
N ASP A 561 2.81 23.45 -9.52
CA ASP A 561 1.85 24.50 -9.16
C ASP A 561 2.45 25.87 -9.44
N PHE A 562 1.58 26.87 -9.57
CA PHE A 562 1.99 28.25 -9.54
C PHE A 562 1.00 29.08 -8.71
N SER A 563 1.51 30.18 -8.17
CA SER A 563 0.74 31.18 -7.46
C SER A 563 0.79 32.52 -8.15
N ILE A 564 -0.38 33.15 -8.25
CA ILE A 564 -0.50 34.57 -8.58
C ILE A 564 -0.53 35.37 -7.28
N ILE A 565 0.41 36.30 -7.14
CA ILE A 565 0.49 37.24 -6.02
C ILE A 565 0.30 38.65 -6.58
N ALA A 566 -0.66 39.42 -6.09
CA ALA A 566 -0.91 40.76 -6.60
C ALA A 566 -1.47 41.69 -5.52
N TYR A 567 -1.27 43.00 -5.70
CA TYR A 567 -1.57 43.99 -4.66
C TYR A 567 -2.63 44.99 -5.09
N LYS A 568 -3.34 45.57 -4.13
CA LYS A 568 -4.17 46.75 -4.34
C LYS A 568 -3.34 48.01 -4.14
N ALA A 569 -3.47 48.97 -5.07
CA ALA A 569 -2.78 50.26 -5.03
C ALA A 569 -3.11 51.09 -3.80
#